data_AF-A0A2R5GT68-F1
#
_entry.id   AF-A0A2R5GT68-F1
#
_cell.length_a   1.000
_cell.length_b   1.000
_cell.length_c   1.000
_cell.angle_alpha   90.00
_cell.angle_beta   90.00
_cell.angle_gamma   90.00
#
_symmetry.space_group_name_H-M   'P 1'
#
loop_
_entity.id
_entity.type
_entity.pdbx_description
1 polymer ?
#
loop_
_entity_poly.entity_id
_entity_poly.type
_entity_poly.pdbx_seq_one_letter_code
_entity_poly.pdbx_strand_id
1 'polypeptide(L)'
;MSYAMATSTERMSSAGSAGSASELKDIDLHDDHGDGFQAFSLGADDAMNTRRVFAVRGNSLRQGPHMPFSFRWLVSVNGLEYVQLVLWLVKDWSWSQVHWLYPGMIAGTSAVLVSIWLVIMAVREDVYSEAFLATGTLLWLCANYVWMVGELLEENVIEDDDYGEELYNTSYEIAKYTTLVSVIWVNLYFWAMIPLNIFWDEQGSELVAQINHNSPPPRFRYIFRTFREYESLHLFFWSIKDMLWAWNSKWGYLAFFFPTMLLNMDLLWLYATHRDQAIDFWHYLAMFFWLFANGLWAFGELYRELPNDGEISDDQWDAYAWPTLPLPNSHFEPRYAAGWFMFAASLTLVLFYSYWICFARIRSAGSFSRDIEVRIGTDSTMPAADKPSLRSIGFGGADFEAISTSTAASSDSTDNNGLVHI
;
A
#
# COMPACT_ATOMS: atom_id res chain seq x y z
N MET A 1 -7.97 45.39 19.06
CA MET A 1 -9.02 45.79 18.10
C MET A 1 -10.01 44.64 18.04
N SER A 2 -11.12 44.73 18.77
CA SER A 2 -12.08 43.62 18.94
C SER A 2 -13.03 43.53 17.76
N TYR A 3 -13.10 42.37 17.09
CA TYR A 3 -14.18 42.04 16.17
C TYR A 3 -14.94 40.83 16.70
N ALA A 4 -16.13 41.11 17.22
CA ALA A 4 -17.16 40.14 17.50
C ALA A 4 -17.86 39.77 16.18
N MET A 5 -17.86 38.49 15.80
CA MET A 5 -18.74 37.98 14.75
C MET A 5 -19.97 37.35 15.39
N ALA A 6 -21.10 38.02 15.19
CA ALA A 6 -22.43 37.56 15.52
C ALA A 6 -22.88 36.48 14.53
N THR A 7 -23.24 35.31 15.05
CA THR A 7 -23.95 34.25 14.32
C THR A 7 -25.43 34.61 14.20
N SER A 8 -25.90 34.78 12.98
CA SER A 8 -27.33 34.94 12.67
C SER A 8 -27.98 33.56 12.52
N THR A 9 -28.95 33.29 13.38
CA THR A 9 -29.76 32.07 13.38
C THR A 9 -31.08 32.39 12.69
N GLU A 10 -31.24 32.02 11.41
CA GLU A 10 -32.54 32.10 10.75
C GLU A 10 -33.36 30.81 10.99
N ARG A 11 -34.49 31.02 11.65
CA ARG A 11 -35.59 30.07 11.83
C ARG A 11 -36.32 29.86 10.50
N MET A 12 -36.50 28.61 10.09
CA MET A 12 -37.63 28.23 9.22
C MET A 12 -38.56 27.29 9.98
N SER A 13 -39.74 27.81 10.31
CA SER A 13 -40.88 27.07 10.84
C SER A 13 -41.87 26.75 9.73
N SER A 14 -42.18 25.46 9.59
CA SER A 14 -43.49 24.85 9.33
C SER A 14 -44.52 25.55 8.40
N ALA A 15 -44.93 24.82 7.36
CA ALA A 15 -46.33 24.73 6.96
C ALA A 15 -46.57 23.37 6.27
N GLY A 16 -47.51 22.59 6.78
CA GLY A 16 -47.95 21.34 6.18
C GLY A 16 -49.04 21.53 5.14
N SER A 17 -49.30 20.50 4.34
CA SER A 17 -50.65 20.18 3.87
C SER A 17 -50.75 18.72 3.48
N ALA A 18 -51.76 18.05 4.02
CA ALA A 18 -52.22 16.73 3.61
C ALA A 18 -52.84 16.77 2.21
N GLY A 19 -52.69 15.67 1.47
CA GLY A 19 -53.34 15.44 0.18
C GLY A 19 -53.47 13.93 -0.08
N SER A 20 -54.68 13.52 -0.44
CA SER A 20 -55.22 12.16 -0.44
C SER A 20 -54.79 11.26 -1.60
N ALA A 21 -55.01 9.97 -1.37
CA ALA A 21 -55.04 8.83 -2.27
C ALA A 21 -55.78 9.01 -3.62
N SER A 22 -55.25 8.34 -4.66
CA SER A 22 -55.95 7.60 -5.73
C SER A 22 -54.87 6.93 -6.60
N GLU A 23 -54.77 5.60 -6.68
CA GLU A 23 -55.49 4.71 -7.61
C GLU A 23 -54.72 4.50 -8.94
N LEU A 24 -54.79 3.26 -9.47
CA LEU A 24 -54.26 2.74 -10.75
C LEU A 24 -52.75 2.36 -10.76
N LYS A 25 -52.31 1.24 -11.33
CA LYS A 25 -52.95 0.25 -12.22
C LYS A 25 -52.11 -1.03 -12.21
N ASP A 26 -52.77 -2.17 -12.27
CA ASP A 26 -52.19 -3.47 -12.61
C ASP A 26 -51.39 -3.38 -13.92
N ILE A 27 -50.16 -3.89 -13.89
CA ILE A 27 -49.36 -4.14 -15.08
C ILE A 27 -49.33 -5.64 -15.29
N ASP A 28 -50.11 -6.07 -16.28
CA ASP A 28 -50.02 -7.39 -16.92
C ASP A 28 -48.63 -7.54 -17.56
N LEU A 29 -47.86 -8.53 -17.07
CA LEU A 29 -46.68 -9.02 -17.76
C LEU A 29 -47.12 -10.08 -18.76
N HIS A 30 -47.25 -9.64 -20.02
CA HIS A 30 -47.45 -10.51 -21.16
C HIS A 30 -46.12 -11.15 -21.57
N ASP A 31 -46.06 -12.47 -21.49
CA ASP A 31 -45.21 -13.32 -22.32
C ASP A 31 -45.50 -13.02 -23.81
N ASP A 32 -44.48 -12.65 -24.58
CA ASP A 32 -44.14 -13.27 -25.87
C ASP A 32 -42.91 -12.55 -26.47
N HIS A 33 -41.86 -13.31 -26.83
CA HIS A 33 -41.11 -13.14 -28.09
C HIS A 33 -39.93 -14.12 -28.10
N GLY A 34 -40.16 -15.20 -28.84
CA GLY A 34 -39.11 -16.11 -29.29
C GLY A 34 -38.23 -15.56 -30.41
N ASP A 35 -37.20 -16.36 -30.66
CA ASP A 35 -36.46 -16.58 -31.90
C ASP A 35 -35.52 -15.50 -32.44
N GLY A 36 -34.23 -15.87 -32.48
CA GLY A 36 -33.25 -15.18 -33.30
C GLY A 36 -31.76 -15.46 -33.04
N PHE A 37 -31.35 -16.62 -32.52
CA PHE A 37 -29.91 -16.93 -32.41
C PHE A 37 -29.35 -17.33 -33.78
N GLN A 38 -28.82 -16.36 -34.52
CA GLN A 38 -27.99 -16.61 -35.70
C GLN A 38 -26.64 -17.17 -35.24
N ALA A 39 -26.40 -18.44 -35.56
CA ALA A 39 -25.10 -19.08 -35.42
C ALA A 39 -24.09 -18.44 -36.38
N PHE A 40 -23.15 -17.68 -35.84
CA PHE A 40 -21.97 -17.23 -36.57
C PHE A 40 -21.01 -18.42 -36.71
N SER A 41 -21.03 -19.03 -37.90
CA SER A 41 -20.08 -20.05 -38.34
C SER A 41 -18.70 -19.41 -38.53
N LEU A 42 -17.89 -19.36 -37.47
CA LEU A 42 -16.46 -19.07 -37.57
C LEU A 42 -15.76 -20.26 -38.23
N GLY A 43 -15.11 -19.99 -39.37
CA GLY A 43 -14.41 -20.97 -40.19
C GLY A 43 -13.30 -21.68 -39.43
N ALA A 44 -13.16 -22.98 -39.70
CA ALA A 44 -12.26 -23.91 -39.04
C ALA A 44 -10.75 -23.68 -39.32
N ASP A 45 -10.39 -22.64 -40.08
CA ASP A 45 -9.02 -22.44 -40.57
C ASP A 45 -8.16 -21.52 -39.67
N ASP A 46 -8.75 -20.82 -38.69
CA ASP A 46 -8.02 -19.98 -37.72
C ASP A 46 -7.66 -20.69 -36.41
N ALA A 47 -8.18 -21.91 -36.19
CA ALA A 47 -7.98 -22.66 -34.95
C ALA A 47 -6.58 -23.32 -34.81
N MET A 48 -5.76 -23.28 -35.87
CA MET A 48 -4.45 -23.94 -35.87
C MET A 48 -3.27 -23.02 -35.54
N ASN A 49 -3.42 -21.70 -35.65
CA ASN A 49 -2.36 -20.74 -35.31
C ASN A 49 -2.41 -20.24 -33.86
N THR A 50 -3.57 -20.33 -33.19
CA THR A 50 -3.71 -19.98 -31.75
C THR A 50 -3.20 -21.08 -30.82
N ARG A 51 -2.98 -22.31 -31.31
CA ARG A 51 -2.48 -23.43 -30.48
C ARG A 51 -0.96 -23.48 -30.30
N ARG A 52 -0.17 -22.67 -31.02
CA ARG A 52 1.30 -22.67 -30.90
C ARG A 52 1.87 -21.67 -29.90
N VAL A 53 1.06 -20.76 -29.34
CA VAL A 53 1.52 -19.78 -28.33
C VAL A 53 1.25 -20.25 -26.89
N PHE A 54 0.41 -21.28 -26.67
CA PHE A 54 0.06 -21.77 -25.33
C PHE A 54 0.89 -22.97 -24.82
N ALA A 55 2.00 -23.31 -25.46
CA ALA A 55 2.84 -24.46 -25.10
C ALA A 55 4.15 -24.09 -24.38
N VAL A 56 4.27 -22.87 -23.84
CA VAL A 56 5.42 -22.50 -22.99
C VAL A 56 5.05 -22.69 -21.51
N ARG A 57 5.55 -23.80 -20.94
CA ARG A 57 5.73 -24.06 -19.49
C ARG A 57 4.47 -24.19 -18.61
N GLY A 58 3.83 -25.34 -18.71
CA GLY A 58 2.94 -25.87 -17.66
C GLY A 58 3.69 -26.41 -16.43
N ASN A 59 4.42 -25.56 -15.70
CA ASN A 59 5.06 -25.93 -14.42
C ASN A 59 4.93 -24.87 -13.30
N SER A 60 4.06 -23.86 -13.45
CA SER A 60 4.05 -22.69 -12.54
C SER A 60 2.97 -22.66 -11.44
N LEU A 61 1.99 -23.58 -11.38
CA LEU A 61 0.73 -23.26 -10.66
C LEU A 61 0.42 -24.09 -9.40
N ARG A 62 1.44 -24.40 -8.59
CA ARG A 62 1.26 -24.78 -7.17
C ARG A 62 2.33 -24.14 -6.28
N GLN A 63 2.59 -22.87 -6.51
CA GLN A 63 3.44 -22.10 -5.63
C GLN A 63 2.55 -21.36 -4.63
N GLY A 64 2.63 -21.75 -3.35
CA GLY A 64 2.28 -20.84 -2.26
C GLY A 64 3.17 -19.57 -2.25
N PRO A 65 3.35 -18.84 -1.14
CA PRO A 65 4.16 -17.62 -1.11
C PRO A 65 5.65 -17.93 -1.38
N HIS A 66 6.00 -18.09 -2.66
CA HIS A 66 7.31 -18.54 -3.17
C HIS A 66 8.04 -17.42 -3.90
N MET A 67 7.66 -16.16 -3.73
CA MET A 67 8.59 -15.10 -4.06
C MET A 67 9.59 -15.04 -2.90
N PRO A 68 10.81 -15.61 -3.01
CA PRO A 68 11.87 -15.22 -2.10
C PRO A 68 11.94 -13.69 -2.18
N PHE A 69 12.12 -13.03 -1.03
CA PHE A 69 12.36 -11.60 -1.00
C PHE A 69 13.38 -11.25 -2.10
N SER A 70 12.96 -10.45 -3.07
CA SER A 70 13.81 -10.05 -4.18
C SER A 70 13.74 -8.53 -4.28
N PHE A 71 14.91 -7.93 -4.50
CA PHE A 71 14.98 -6.49 -4.71
C PHE A 71 14.14 -6.05 -5.92
N ARG A 72 14.02 -6.93 -6.94
CA ARG A 72 13.17 -6.70 -8.11
C ARG A 72 11.68 -6.58 -7.74
N TRP A 73 11.20 -7.37 -6.78
CA TRP A 73 9.83 -7.24 -6.28
C TRP A 73 9.65 -5.96 -5.48
N LEU A 74 10.64 -5.56 -4.67
CA LEU A 74 10.55 -4.33 -3.88
C LEU A 74 10.39 -3.06 -4.75
N VAL A 75 10.97 -3.08 -5.96
CA VAL A 75 10.86 -1.97 -6.93
C VAL A 75 9.71 -2.11 -7.93
N SER A 76 8.90 -3.18 -7.85
CA SER A 76 7.67 -3.30 -8.65
C SER A 76 6.55 -2.45 -8.05
N VAL A 77 5.46 -2.22 -8.79
CA VAL A 77 4.30 -1.43 -8.31
C VAL A 77 3.80 -1.93 -6.94
N ASN A 78 3.51 -3.23 -6.80
CA ASN A 78 3.06 -3.80 -5.52
C ASN A 78 4.09 -3.63 -4.38
N GLY A 79 5.39 -3.83 -4.66
CA GLY A 79 6.44 -3.64 -3.66
C GLY A 79 6.52 -2.19 -3.18
N LEU A 80 6.37 -1.25 -4.11
CA LEU A 80 6.36 0.18 -3.82
C LEU A 80 5.12 0.61 -3.03
N GLU A 81 3.95 0.03 -3.28
CA GLU A 81 2.75 0.24 -2.45
C GLU A 81 3.01 -0.10 -0.98
N TYR A 82 3.66 -1.22 -0.73
CA TYR A 82 4.03 -1.64 0.62
C TYR A 82 5.08 -0.74 1.26
N VAL A 83 6.10 -0.34 0.51
CA VAL A 83 7.10 0.64 0.98
C VAL A 83 6.43 1.97 1.30
N GLN A 84 5.52 2.43 0.45
CA GLN A 84 4.75 3.64 0.67
C GLN A 84 3.91 3.55 1.94
N LEU A 85 3.21 2.43 2.17
CA LEU A 85 2.45 2.21 3.41
C LEU A 85 3.35 2.28 4.64
N VAL A 86 4.53 1.66 4.62
CA VAL A 86 5.48 1.72 5.76
C VAL A 86 5.93 3.16 6.02
N LEU A 87 6.35 3.88 4.98
CA LEU A 87 6.80 5.27 5.12
C LEU A 87 5.69 6.20 5.61
N TRP A 88 4.47 5.95 5.16
CA TRP A 88 3.28 6.61 5.66
C TRP A 88 3.05 6.32 7.14
N LEU A 89 3.03 5.06 7.56
CA LEU A 89 2.86 4.72 8.98
C LEU A 89 3.88 5.45 9.86
N VAL A 90 5.14 5.49 9.44
CA VAL A 90 6.19 6.23 10.15
C VAL A 90 5.94 7.74 10.15
N LYS A 91 5.45 8.31 9.04
CA LYS A 91 5.04 9.72 8.95
C LYS A 91 3.94 10.04 9.95
N ASP A 92 2.82 9.32 9.92
CA ASP A 92 1.68 9.58 10.80
C ASP A 92 1.99 9.29 12.26
N TRP A 93 2.80 8.26 12.52
CA TRP A 93 3.30 8.02 13.87
C TRP A 93 4.13 9.20 14.34
N SER A 94 5.08 9.70 13.55
CA SER A 94 5.88 10.88 13.92
C SER A 94 5.02 12.13 14.10
N TRP A 95 4.04 12.35 13.23
CA TRP A 95 3.14 13.50 13.31
C TRP A 95 2.27 13.49 14.57
N SER A 96 1.87 12.30 15.04
CA SER A 96 1.16 12.18 16.31
C SER A 96 2.02 12.54 17.54
N GLN A 97 3.34 12.71 17.37
CA GLN A 97 4.28 13.05 18.44
C GLN A 97 4.76 14.50 18.30
N VAL A 98 4.55 15.27 19.36
CA VAL A 98 4.82 16.72 19.42
C VAL A 98 6.26 17.06 19.04
N HIS A 99 7.24 16.32 19.60
CA HIS A 99 8.66 16.64 19.41
C HIS A 99 9.36 15.91 18.24
N TRP A 100 8.60 15.29 17.33
CA TRP A 100 9.17 14.46 16.25
C TRP A 100 9.20 15.19 14.90
N LEU A 101 9.59 16.47 14.91
CA LEU A 101 9.74 17.29 13.71
C LEU A 101 10.60 16.58 12.65
N TYR A 102 11.87 16.26 12.94
CA TYR A 102 12.78 15.70 11.92
C TYR A 102 12.34 14.31 11.41
N PRO A 103 11.96 13.33 12.27
CA PRO A 103 11.40 12.07 11.78
C PRO A 103 10.17 12.27 10.88
N GLY A 104 9.25 13.15 11.27
CA GLY A 104 8.06 13.47 10.49
C GLY A 104 8.39 14.04 9.12
N MET A 105 9.29 15.03 9.06
CA MET A 105 9.73 15.64 7.79
C MET A 105 10.42 14.63 6.86
N ILE A 106 11.32 13.80 7.39
CA ILE A 106 12.05 12.79 6.62
C ILE A 106 11.08 11.72 6.09
N ALA A 107 10.22 11.19 6.95
CA ALA A 107 9.25 10.15 6.58
C ALA A 107 8.21 10.68 5.57
N GLY A 108 7.67 11.88 5.82
CA GLY A 108 6.72 12.53 4.93
C GLY A 108 7.30 12.83 3.55
N THR A 109 8.51 13.41 3.49
CA THR A 109 9.22 13.63 2.22
C THR A 109 9.45 12.32 1.48
N SER A 110 9.91 11.29 2.20
CA SER A 110 10.17 9.97 1.61
C SER A 110 8.89 9.33 1.05
N ALA A 111 7.76 9.44 1.77
CA ALA A 111 6.47 8.91 1.34
C ALA A 111 6.00 9.61 0.05
N VAL A 112 6.13 10.93 -0.05
CA VAL A 112 5.79 11.69 -1.27
C VAL A 112 6.67 11.26 -2.45
N LEU A 113 7.99 11.11 -2.25
CA LEU A 113 8.90 10.67 -3.31
C LEU A 113 8.59 9.26 -3.81
N VAL A 114 8.28 8.32 -2.91
CA VAL A 114 7.87 6.96 -3.30
C VAL A 114 6.53 6.99 -4.03
N SER A 115 5.59 7.84 -3.62
CA SER A 115 4.30 7.98 -4.32
C SER A 115 4.46 8.54 -5.74
N ILE A 116 5.37 9.51 -5.95
CA ILE A 116 5.74 9.98 -7.30
C ILE A 116 6.32 8.82 -8.12
N TRP A 117 7.23 8.05 -7.53
CA TRP A 117 7.85 6.91 -8.20
C TRP A 117 6.83 5.83 -8.58
N LEU A 118 5.83 5.59 -7.73
CA LEU A 118 4.74 4.66 -7.99
C LEU A 118 3.91 5.07 -9.21
N VAL A 119 3.55 6.36 -9.33
CA VAL A 119 2.86 6.88 -10.54
C VAL A 119 3.71 6.63 -11.78
N ILE A 120 5.01 6.93 -11.74
CA ILE A 120 5.93 6.71 -12.87
C ILE A 120 6.00 5.24 -13.25
N MET A 121 6.06 4.33 -12.27
CA MET A 121 6.10 2.89 -12.53
C MET A 121 4.78 2.37 -13.10
N ALA A 122 3.64 2.80 -12.59
CA ALA A 122 2.34 2.40 -13.11
C ALA A 122 2.16 2.84 -14.58
N VAL A 123 2.58 4.06 -14.93
CA VAL A 123 2.59 4.52 -16.33
C VAL A 123 3.55 3.71 -17.19
N ARG A 124 4.75 3.41 -16.68
CA ARG A 124 5.77 2.65 -17.41
C ARG A 124 5.35 1.19 -17.67
N GLU A 125 4.57 0.61 -16.78
CA GLU A 125 4.04 -0.75 -16.90
C GLU A 125 2.71 -0.82 -17.67
N ASP A 126 2.28 0.29 -18.29
CA ASP A 126 1.04 0.42 -19.06
C ASP A 126 -0.23 0.02 -18.24
N VAL A 127 -0.21 0.30 -16.93
CA VAL A 127 -1.36 0.09 -16.03
C VAL A 127 -1.93 1.46 -15.66
N TYR A 128 -2.69 2.06 -16.57
CA TYR A 128 -3.17 3.45 -16.47
C TYR A 128 -4.24 3.62 -15.40
N SER A 129 -5.07 2.60 -15.13
CA SER A 129 -6.03 2.62 -14.02
C SER A 129 -5.34 2.82 -12.67
N GLU A 130 -4.26 2.06 -12.42
CA GLU A 130 -3.40 2.21 -11.25
C GLU A 130 -2.69 3.56 -11.23
N ALA A 131 -2.13 3.99 -12.36
CA ALA A 131 -1.48 5.31 -12.46
C ALA A 131 -2.45 6.45 -12.11
N PHE A 132 -3.71 6.33 -12.53
CA PHE A 132 -4.75 7.32 -12.26
C PHE A 132 -5.09 7.37 -10.76
N LEU A 133 -5.32 6.22 -10.12
CA LEU A 133 -5.58 6.14 -8.68
C LEU A 133 -4.36 6.58 -7.86
N ALA A 134 -3.16 6.14 -8.23
CA ALA A 134 -1.91 6.55 -7.63
C ALA A 134 -1.69 8.07 -7.68
N THR A 135 -2.11 8.72 -8.77
CA THR A 135 -2.09 10.18 -8.88
C THR A 135 -3.04 10.82 -7.87
N GLY A 136 -4.24 10.25 -7.68
CA GLY A 136 -5.17 10.68 -6.62
C GLY A 136 -4.55 10.56 -5.23
N THR A 137 -3.93 9.42 -4.92
CA THR A 137 -3.21 9.18 -3.66
C THR A 137 -2.05 10.15 -3.46
N LEU A 138 -1.28 10.44 -4.51
CA LEU A 138 -0.19 11.42 -4.47
C LEU A 138 -0.70 12.82 -4.12
N LEU A 139 -1.78 13.27 -4.75
CA LEU A 139 -2.40 14.57 -4.46
C LEU A 139 -2.88 14.64 -3.01
N TRP A 140 -3.53 13.58 -2.52
CA TRP A 140 -3.96 13.47 -1.12
C TRP A 140 -2.76 13.50 -0.16
N LEU A 141 -1.69 12.76 -0.47
CA LEU A 141 -0.51 12.66 0.39
C LEU A 141 0.26 13.98 0.43
N CYS A 142 0.36 14.70 -0.69
CA CYS A 142 0.91 16.04 -0.73
C CYS A 142 0.11 17.01 0.15
N ALA A 143 -1.22 16.96 0.09
CA ALA A 143 -2.08 17.79 0.95
C ALA A 143 -1.85 17.48 2.43
N ASN A 144 -1.87 16.20 2.79
CA ASN A 144 -1.66 15.73 4.15
C ASN A 144 -0.24 16.07 4.66
N TYR A 145 0.77 16.01 3.80
CA TYR A 145 2.13 16.42 4.12
C TYR A 145 2.23 17.93 4.39
N VAL A 146 1.62 18.78 3.57
CA VAL A 146 1.60 20.23 3.80
C VAL A 146 0.93 20.58 5.14
N TRP A 147 -0.20 19.93 5.46
CA TRP A 147 -0.86 20.10 6.75
C TRP A 147 0.08 19.74 7.90
N MET A 148 0.66 18.54 7.85
CA MET A 148 1.60 18.07 8.87
C MET A 148 2.80 19.02 9.05
N VAL A 149 3.37 19.54 7.95
CA VAL A 149 4.51 20.46 8.01
C VAL A 149 4.11 21.75 8.75
N GLY A 150 2.93 22.30 8.45
CA GLY A 150 2.42 23.49 9.13
C GLY A 150 2.30 23.28 10.64
N GLU A 151 1.65 22.20 11.06
CA GLU A 151 1.45 21.86 12.47
C GLU A 151 2.79 21.57 13.19
N LEU A 152 3.69 20.79 12.58
CA LEU A 152 4.98 20.49 13.22
C LEU A 152 5.88 21.72 13.34
N LEU A 153 5.83 22.67 12.40
CA LEU A 153 6.63 23.90 12.47
C LEU A 153 6.10 24.88 13.52
N GLU A 154 4.78 25.02 13.60
CA GLU A 154 4.11 25.74 14.68
C GLU A 154 4.50 25.14 16.04
N GLU A 155 4.36 23.82 16.21
CA GLU A 155 4.61 23.15 17.49
C GLU A 155 6.08 23.12 17.93
N ASN A 156 7.07 23.19 17.01
CA ASN A 156 8.48 22.91 17.35
C ASN A 156 9.49 24.01 17.06
N VAL A 157 9.19 24.98 16.19
CA VAL A 157 10.22 25.91 15.67
C VAL A 157 9.90 27.36 15.97
N ILE A 158 8.63 27.73 15.95
CA ILE A 158 8.22 29.12 15.97
C ILE A 158 7.84 29.50 17.40
N GLU A 159 8.71 30.25 18.08
CA GLU A 159 8.45 30.82 19.42
C GLU A 159 7.48 32.02 19.38
N ASP A 160 7.25 32.59 18.19
CA ASP A 160 6.35 33.72 17.98
C ASP A 160 4.96 33.21 17.59
N ASP A 161 4.05 33.17 18.57
CA ASP A 161 2.70 32.63 18.44
C ASP A 161 1.95 33.17 17.20
N ASP A 162 2.08 34.47 16.90
CA ASP A 162 1.38 35.11 15.78
C ASP A 162 1.84 34.55 14.42
N TYR A 163 3.16 34.32 14.26
CA TYR A 163 3.71 33.79 13.00
C TYR A 163 3.46 32.28 12.85
N GLY A 164 3.49 31.54 13.96
CA GLY A 164 3.20 30.11 13.99
C GLY A 164 1.77 29.83 13.53
N GLU A 165 0.82 30.56 14.11
CA GLU A 165 -0.60 30.46 13.78
C GLU A 165 -0.87 30.82 12.30
N GLU A 166 -0.24 31.89 11.77
CA GLU A 166 -0.38 32.26 10.36
C GLU A 166 0.13 31.16 9.41
N LEU A 167 1.27 30.56 9.73
CA LEU A 167 1.87 29.47 8.95
C LEU A 167 1.00 28.21 8.97
N TYR A 168 0.50 27.84 10.15
CA TYR A 168 -0.43 26.72 10.32
C TYR A 168 -1.69 26.93 9.49
N ASN A 169 -2.36 28.07 9.66
CA ASN A 169 -3.60 28.40 8.95
C ASN A 169 -3.42 28.39 7.43
N THR A 170 -2.31 28.93 6.94
CA THR A 170 -1.97 28.91 5.52
C THR A 170 -1.78 27.49 5.00
N SER A 171 -1.04 26.66 5.74
CA SER A 171 -0.78 25.25 5.39
C SER A 171 -2.06 24.42 5.42
N TYR A 172 -2.91 24.64 6.42
CA TYR A 172 -4.21 24.00 6.57
C TYR A 172 -5.15 24.35 5.40
N GLU A 173 -5.25 25.62 5.00
CA GLU A 173 -6.05 26.03 3.85
C GLU A 173 -5.55 25.39 2.54
N ILE A 174 -4.23 25.36 2.32
CA ILE A 174 -3.65 24.69 1.14
C ILE A 174 -4.00 23.20 1.14
N ALA A 175 -3.85 22.52 2.28
CA ALA A 175 -4.17 21.11 2.43
C ALA A 175 -5.65 20.83 2.18
N LYS A 176 -6.55 21.67 2.71
CA LYS A 176 -8.00 21.54 2.54
C LYS A 176 -8.41 21.53 1.07
N TYR A 177 -7.93 22.48 0.28
CA TYR A 177 -8.26 22.55 -1.15
C TYR A 177 -7.53 21.49 -1.99
N THR A 178 -6.28 21.17 -1.64
CA THR A 178 -5.53 20.12 -2.35
C THR A 178 -6.18 18.74 -2.12
N THR A 179 -6.68 18.48 -0.91
CA THR A 179 -7.44 17.26 -0.59
C THR A 179 -8.74 17.19 -1.38
N LEU A 180 -9.46 18.31 -1.53
CA LEU A 180 -10.66 18.37 -2.38
C LEU A 180 -10.35 18.01 -3.84
N VAL A 181 -9.23 18.52 -4.40
CA VAL A 181 -8.80 18.16 -5.76
C VAL A 181 -8.52 16.67 -5.88
N SER A 182 -7.85 16.06 -4.89
CA SER A 182 -7.65 14.61 -4.85
C SER A 182 -8.97 13.84 -4.81
N VAL A 183 -9.93 14.26 -3.98
CA VAL A 183 -11.26 13.62 -3.90
C VAL A 183 -11.99 13.70 -5.23
N ILE A 184 -11.99 14.86 -5.89
CA ILE A 184 -12.58 15.02 -7.23
C ILE A 184 -11.91 14.06 -8.21
N TRP A 185 -10.58 13.98 -8.19
CA TRP A 185 -9.81 13.08 -9.05
C TRP A 185 -10.20 11.61 -8.85
N VAL A 186 -10.21 11.12 -7.60
CA VAL A 186 -10.62 9.74 -7.29
C VAL A 186 -12.10 9.50 -7.61
N ASN A 187 -12.99 10.49 -7.41
CA ASN A 187 -14.40 10.37 -7.79
C ASN A 187 -14.60 10.22 -9.30
N LEU A 188 -13.80 10.89 -10.13
CA LEU A 188 -13.86 10.72 -11.58
C LEU A 188 -13.59 9.26 -11.97
N TYR A 189 -12.69 8.56 -11.27
CA TYR A 189 -12.44 7.14 -11.50
C TYR A 189 -13.72 6.31 -11.33
N PHE A 190 -14.39 6.43 -10.18
CA PHE A 190 -15.55 5.61 -9.84
C PHE A 190 -16.82 6.00 -10.60
N TRP A 191 -17.07 7.29 -10.80
CA TRP A 191 -18.31 7.78 -11.39
C TRP A 191 -18.27 7.92 -12.91
N ALA A 192 -17.10 8.10 -13.50
CA ALA A 192 -16.95 8.25 -14.95
C ALA A 192 -16.16 7.08 -15.56
N MET A 193 -14.96 6.77 -15.05
CA MET A 193 -14.06 5.85 -15.75
C MET A 193 -14.50 4.39 -15.68
N ILE A 194 -14.94 3.91 -14.51
CA ILE A 194 -15.46 2.54 -14.37
C ILE A 194 -16.72 2.32 -15.23
N PRO A 195 -17.78 3.15 -15.15
CA PRO A 195 -19.00 2.93 -15.94
C PRO A 195 -18.78 3.07 -17.45
N LEU A 196 -17.92 4.01 -17.87
CA LEU A 196 -17.58 4.22 -19.28
C LEU A 196 -16.55 3.23 -19.82
N ASN A 197 -16.02 2.35 -18.97
CA ASN A 197 -15.06 1.33 -19.36
C ASN A 197 -13.80 1.91 -20.04
N ILE A 198 -13.26 3.01 -19.51
CA ILE A 198 -12.15 3.72 -20.15
C ILE A 198 -10.87 2.87 -20.19
N PHE A 199 -10.63 2.04 -19.17
CA PHE A 199 -9.44 1.21 -19.04
C PHE A 199 -9.63 -0.26 -19.47
N TRP A 200 -10.55 -0.52 -20.41
CA TRP A 200 -10.86 -1.90 -20.84
C TRP A 200 -9.63 -2.68 -21.33
N ASP A 201 -8.76 -2.01 -22.08
CA ASP A 201 -7.65 -2.66 -22.79
C ASP A 201 -6.56 -3.22 -21.86
N GLU A 202 -6.55 -2.81 -20.58
CA GLU A 202 -5.57 -3.27 -19.58
C GLU A 202 -5.77 -4.74 -19.19
N GLN A 203 -6.96 -5.30 -19.41
CA GLN A 203 -7.26 -6.70 -19.09
C GLN A 203 -6.44 -7.70 -19.92
N GLY A 204 -5.91 -7.25 -21.07
CA GLY A 204 -5.00 -8.06 -21.89
C GLY A 204 -3.58 -8.14 -21.35
N SER A 205 -3.20 -7.31 -20.37
CA SER A 205 -1.82 -7.31 -19.87
C SER A 205 -1.56 -8.54 -18.99
N GLU A 206 -0.42 -9.20 -19.24
CA GLU A 206 -0.01 -10.37 -18.46
C GLU A 206 0.13 -10.02 -16.97
N LEU A 207 0.55 -8.79 -16.66
CA LEU A 207 0.68 -8.29 -15.30
C LEU A 207 -0.67 -8.22 -14.57
N VAL A 208 -1.68 -7.59 -15.19
CA VAL A 208 -3.03 -7.50 -14.61
C VAL A 208 -3.65 -8.89 -14.45
N ALA A 209 -3.41 -9.80 -15.40
CA ALA A 209 -3.84 -11.19 -15.27
C ALA A 209 -3.15 -11.91 -14.10
N GLN A 210 -1.84 -11.70 -13.91
CA GLN A 210 -1.09 -12.28 -12.78
C GLN A 210 -1.54 -11.74 -11.42
N ILE A 211 -1.79 -10.43 -11.32
CA ILE A 211 -2.33 -9.79 -10.11
C ILE A 211 -3.69 -10.42 -9.78
N ASN A 212 -4.62 -10.39 -10.74
CA ASN A 212 -5.97 -10.91 -10.54
C ASN A 212 -6.04 -12.43 -10.32
N HIS A 213 -5.08 -13.21 -10.82
CA HIS A 213 -5.08 -14.67 -10.68
C HIS A 213 -5.00 -15.10 -9.21
N ASN A 214 -4.24 -14.37 -8.39
CA ASN A 214 -4.05 -14.71 -6.98
C ASN A 214 -4.99 -13.96 -6.04
N SER A 215 -5.59 -12.87 -6.50
CA SER A 215 -6.52 -12.07 -5.71
C SER A 215 -7.84 -12.82 -5.42
N PRO A 216 -8.49 -12.53 -4.28
CA PRO A 216 -9.87 -12.93 -4.04
C PRO A 216 -10.81 -12.46 -5.16
N PRO A 217 -11.96 -13.10 -5.40
CA PRO A 217 -12.97 -12.51 -6.28
C PRO A 217 -13.56 -11.24 -5.62
N PRO A 218 -13.84 -10.18 -6.39
CA PRO A 218 -14.46 -8.98 -5.84
C PRO A 218 -15.85 -9.26 -5.27
N ARG A 219 -16.21 -8.53 -4.21
CA ARG A 219 -17.62 -8.38 -3.83
C ARG A 219 -18.33 -7.56 -4.92
N PHE A 220 -19.62 -7.82 -5.12
CA PHE A 220 -20.43 -7.08 -6.10
C PHE A 220 -19.86 -7.13 -7.53
N ARG A 221 -19.68 -8.34 -8.06
CA ARG A 221 -19.17 -8.60 -9.43
C ARG A 221 -19.92 -7.88 -10.57
N TYR A 222 -21.11 -7.36 -10.30
CA TYR A 222 -21.89 -6.58 -11.26
C TYR A 222 -21.42 -5.13 -11.38
N ILE A 223 -20.74 -4.59 -10.36
CA ILE A 223 -20.12 -3.26 -10.35
C ILE A 223 -18.63 -3.37 -10.63
N PHE A 224 -17.94 -4.22 -9.86
CA PHE A 224 -16.49 -4.35 -9.90
C PHE A 224 -16.10 -5.61 -10.66
N ARG A 225 -15.24 -5.45 -11.65
CA ARG A 225 -14.78 -6.51 -12.55
C ARG A 225 -13.55 -7.20 -12.00
N THR A 226 -12.66 -6.41 -11.43
CA THR A 226 -11.42 -6.89 -10.80
C THR A 226 -11.52 -6.75 -9.29
N PHE A 227 -10.75 -7.57 -8.57
CA PHE A 227 -10.61 -7.40 -7.12
C PHE A 227 -10.02 -6.03 -6.77
N ARG A 228 -9.12 -5.55 -7.63
CA ARG A 228 -8.41 -4.30 -7.43
C ARG A 228 -9.30 -3.06 -7.52
N GLU A 229 -10.29 -3.06 -8.41
CA GLU A 229 -11.34 -2.03 -8.43
C GLU A 229 -12.14 -2.01 -7.13
N TYR A 230 -12.45 -3.19 -6.57
CA TYR A 230 -13.13 -3.30 -5.28
C TYR A 230 -12.24 -2.83 -4.12
N GLU A 231 -10.96 -3.19 -4.12
CA GLU A 231 -9.97 -2.75 -3.14
C GLU A 231 -9.82 -1.23 -3.13
N SER A 232 -9.81 -0.60 -4.32
CA SER A 232 -9.69 0.85 -4.49
C SER A 232 -10.86 1.64 -3.92
N LEU A 233 -12.00 0.99 -3.64
CA LEU A 233 -13.11 1.61 -2.95
C LEU A 233 -12.72 2.06 -1.53
N HIS A 234 -11.69 1.46 -0.93
CA HIS A 234 -11.13 1.89 0.34
C HIS A 234 -10.53 3.29 0.22
N LEU A 235 -9.71 3.52 -0.82
CA LEU A 235 -9.14 4.83 -1.14
C LEU A 235 -10.24 5.86 -1.42
N PHE A 236 -11.31 5.46 -2.11
CA PHE A 236 -12.46 6.34 -2.37
C PHE A 236 -13.10 6.86 -1.09
N PHE A 237 -13.56 5.98 -0.20
CA PHE A 237 -14.22 6.41 1.04
C PHE A 237 -13.26 7.15 1.96
N TRP A 238 -12.01 6.70 2.00
CA TRP A 238 -10.97 7.36 2.76
C TRP A 238 -10.71 8.79 2.31
N SER A 239 -10.45 9.03 1.02
CA SER A 239 -10.17 10.39 0.55
C SER A 239 -11.29 11.38 0.93
N ILE A 240 -12.55 10.94 0.85
CA ILE A 240 -13.70 11.73 1.26
C ILE A 240 -13.73 11.93 2.79
N LYS A 241 -13.43 10.91 3.61
CA LYS A 241 -13.38 11.04 5.08
C LYS A 241 -12.36 12.11 5.48
N ASP A 242 -11.17 12.10 4.88
CA ASP A 242 -10.08 13.02 5.24
C ASP A 242 -10.37 14.45 4.76
N MET A 243 -11.00 14.60 3.59
CA MET A 243 -11.53 15.88 3.16
C MET A 243 -12.54 16.41 4.18
N LEU A 244 -13.49 15.58 4.64
CA LEU A 244 -14.51 16.02 5.59
C LEU A 244 -13.92 16.35 6.98
N TRP A 245 -12.83 15.69 7.37
CA TRP A 245 -12.04 16.07 8.54
C TRP A 245 -11.40 17.45 8.36
N ALA A 246 -10.71 17.69 7.24
CA ALA A 246 -10.12 18.98 6.90
C ALA A 246 -11.14 20.12 6.70
N TRP A 247 -12.43 19.79 6.60
CA TRP A 247 -13.54 20.76 6.54
C TRP A 247 -14.33 20.83 7.86
N ASN A 248 -13.83 20.21 8.94
CA ASN A 248 -14.46 20.16 10.25
C ASN A 248 -15.91 19.63 10.25
N SER A 249 -16.25 18.76 9.30
CA SER A 249 -17.59 18.19 9.14
C SER A 249 -17.76 16.95 10.01
N LYS A 250 -18.19 17.13 11.26
CA LYS A 250 -18.33 16.06 12.28
C LYS A 250 -19.16 14.86 11.79
N TRP A 251 -20.36 15.12 11.27
CA TRP A 251 -21.27 14.07 10.79
C TRP A 251 -20.83 13.49 9.45
N GLY A 252 -20.33 14.33 8.55
CA GLY A 252 -19.80 13.88 7.27
C GLY A 252 -18.62 12.93 7.46
N TYR A 253 -17.70 13.27 8.36
CA TYR A 253 -16.58 12.43 8.74
C TYR A 253 -17.04 11.04 9.19
N LEU A 254 -17.97 10.96 10.16
CA LEU A 254 -18.48 9.68 10.65
C LEU A 254 -19.17 8.87 9.55
N ALA A 255 -19.95 9.52 8.69
CA ALA A 255 -20.67 8.87 7.60
C ALA A 255 -19.73 8.16 6.61
N PHE A 256 -18.50 8.65 6.44
CA PHE A 256 -17.50 8.05 5.56
C PHE A 256 -16.46 7.18 6.30
N PHE A 257 -16.16 7.50 7.56
CA PHE A 257 -15.26 6.70 8.40
C PHE A 257 -15.78 5.27 8.61
N PHE A 258 -17.07 5.10 8.92
CA PHE A 258 -17.64 3.76 9.14
C PHE A 258 -17.58 2.87 7.88
N PRO A 259 -17.99 3.32 6.69
CA PRO A 259 -17.77 2.58 5.45
C PRO A 259 -16.30 2.23 5.20
N THR A 260 -15.35 3.16 5.43
CA THR A 260 -13.92 2.88 5.27
C THR A 260 -13.46 1.74 6.20
N MET A 261 -13.84 1.79 7.48
CA MET A 261 -13.53 0.73 8.46
C MET A 261 -14.13 -0.62 8.09
N LEU A 262 -15.42 -0.65 7.71
CA LEU A 262 -16.10 -1.89 7.33
C LEU A 262 -15.48 -2.51 6.07
N LEU A 263 -15.11 -1.69 5.10
CA LEU A 263 -14.45 -2.16 3.89
C LEU A 263 -13.05 -2.71 4.19
N ASN A 264 -12.27 -2.03 5.05
CA ASN A 264 -10.97 -2.54 5.49
C ASN A 264 -11.10 -3.90 6.20
N MET A 265 -12.11 -4.06 7.06
CA MET A 265 -12.43 -5.33 7.71
C MET A 265 -12.81 -6.45 6.71
N ASP A 266 -13.62 -6.15 5.69
CA ASP A 266 -13.94 -7.14 4.65
C ASP A 266 -12.72 -7.51 3.81
N LEU A 267 -11.87 -6.53 3.43
CA LEU A 267 -10.60 -6.80 2.73
C LEU A 267 -9.68 -7.70 3.57
N LEU A 268 -9.53 -7.39 4.86
CA LEU A 268 -8.77 -8.21 5.81
C LEU A 268 -9.32 -9.65 5.89
N TRP A 269 -10.65 -9.80 5.97
CA TRP A 269 -11.32 -11.11 5.97
C TRP A 269 -11.09 -11.88 4.66
N LEU A 270 -11.19 -11.21 3.51
CA LEU A 270 -10.94 -11.82 2.22
C LEU A 270 -9.49 -12.30 2.13
N TYR A 271 -8.51 -11.48 2.48
CA TYR A 271 -7.11 -11.92 2.49
C TYR A 271 -6.80 -13.02 3.51
N ALA A 272 -7.46 -13.02 4.67
CA ALA A 272 -7.31 -14.09 5.68
C ALA A 272 -7.86 -15.45 5.20
N THR A 273 -8.90 -15.44 4.37
CA THR A 273 -9.58 -16.65 3.89
C THR A 273 -9.04 -17.16 2.55
N HIS A 274 -8.33 -16.32 1.79
CA HIS A 274 -7.72 -16.69 0.52
C HIS A 274 -6.28 -17.17 0.72
N ARG A 275 -5.95 -18.29 0.08
CA ARG A 275 -4.61 -18.88 0.19
C ARG A 275 -3.56 -17.96 -0.44
N ASP A 276 -2.37 -17.99 0.12
CA ASP A 276 -1.16 -17.35 -0.42
C ASP A 276 -1.17 -15.81 -0.42
N GLN A 277 -2.10 -15.20 0.33
CA GLN A 277 -2.24 -13.74 0.49
C GLN A 277 -1.69 -13.23 1.83
N ALA A 278 -0.63 -13.88 2.35
CA ALA A 278 -0.10 -13.54 3.67
C ALA A 278 0.44 -12.11 3.73
N ILE A 279 1.17 -11.67 2.69
CA ILE A 279 1.72 -10.31 2.63
C ILE A 279 0.59 -9.29 2.72
N ASP A 280 -0.40 -9.38 1.83
CA ASP A 280 -1.55 -8.48 1.80
C ASP A 280 -2.31 -8.49 3.14
N PHE A 281 -2.55 -9.66 3.73
CA PHE A 281 -3.20 -9.77 5.05
C PHE A 281 -2.48 -8.95 6.12
N TRP A 282 -1.15 -9.06 6.24
CA TRP A 282 -0.39 -8.33 7.26
C TRP A 282 -0.36 -6.82 7.01
N HIS A 283 -0.36 -6.39 5.74
CA HIS A 283 -0.48 -4.97 5.39
C HIS A 283 -1.86 -4.41 5.70
N TYR A 284 -2.92 -5.15 5.40
CA TYR A 284 -4.28 -4.76 5.77
C TYR A 284 -4.50 -4.78 7.27
N LEU A 285 -3.85 -5.68 8.02
CA LEU A 285 -3.89 -5.67 9.48
C LEU A 285 -3.18 -4.44 10.06
N ALA A 286 -2.03 -4.05 9.50
CA ALA A 286 -1.36 -2.80 9.89
C ALA A 286 -2.21 -1.58 9.53
N MET A 287 -2.80 -1.56 8.32
CA MET A 287 -3.72 -0.51 7.88
C MET A 287 -4.95 -0.42 8.77
N PHE A 288 -5.47 -1.54 9.29
CA PHE A 288 -6.57 -1.56 10.23
C PHE A 288 -6.23 -0.82 11.55
N PHE A 289 -5.07 -1.12 12.14
CA PHE A 289 -4.61 -0.41 13.34
C PHE A 289 -4.37 1.07 13.08
N TRP A 290 -3.77 1.40 11.93
CA TRP A 290 -3.58 2.77 11.50
C TRP A 290 -4.90 3.52 11.29
N LEU A 291 -5.89 2.90 10.66
CA LEU A 291 -7.18 3.53 10.39
C LEU A 291 -7.94 3.77 11.70
N PHE A 292 -7.82 2.86 12.67
CA PHE A 292 -8.35 3.05 14.02
C PHE A 292 -7.65 4.22 14.74
N ALA A 293 -6.33 4.30 14.64
CA ALA A 293 -5.53 5.40 15.20
C ALA A 293 -5.94 6.76 14.60
N ASN A 294 -5.99 6.84 13.27
CA ASN A 294 -6.42 8.02 12.53
C ASN A 294 -7.85 8.44 12.89
N GLY A 295 -8.74 7.46 13.05
CA GLY A 295 -10.10 7.65 13.56
C GLY A 295 -10.14 8.28 14.95
N LEU A 296 -9.35 7.75 15.88
CA LEU A 296 -9.29 8.22 17.25
C LEU A 296 -8.73 9.65 17.35
N TRP A 297 -7.71 9.96 16.55
CA TRP A 297 -7.14 11.30 16.46
C TRP A 297 -8.18 12.29 15.92
N ALA A 298 -8.73 12.06 14.72
CA ALA A 298 -9.72 12.95 14.12
C ALA A 298 -10.97 13.12 15.01
N PHE A 299 -11.40 12.06 15.70
CA PHE A 299 -12.49 12.14 16.67
C PHE A 299 -12.15 13.08 17.84
N GLY A 300 -10.90 13.03 18.33
CA GLY A 300 -10.39 13.94 19.35
C GLY A 300 -10.54 15.40 18.92
N GLU A 301 -10.07 15.75 17.72
CA GLU A 301 -10.15 17.11 17.19
C GLU A 301 -11.58 17.58 16.91
N LEU A 302 -12.40 16.72 16.30
CA LEU A 302 -13.75 17.11 15.88
C LEU A 302 -14.72 17.24 17.06
N TYR A 303 -14.55 16.46 18.12
CA TYR A 303 -15.55 16.34 19.20
C TYR A 303 -15.09 16.84 20.57
N ARG A 304 -13.78 16.91 20.86
CA ARG A 304 -13.33 17.56 22.09
C ARG A 304 -13.18 19.05 21.81
N GLU A 305 -14.12 19.84 22.31
CA GLU A 305 -13.95 21.30 22.38
C GLU A 305 -12.65 21.59 23.12
N LEU A 306 -11.75 22.40 22.54
CA LEU A 306 -10.64 22.96 23.30
C LEU A 306 -11.26 23.67 24.51
N PRO A 307 -10.72 23.53 25.74
CA PRO A 307 -11.18 24.35 26.85
C PRO A 307 -11.06 25.79 26.40
N ASN A 308 -12.12 26.57 26.58
CA ASN A 308 -12.04 28.01 26.39
C ASN A 308 -10.84 28.51 27.22
N ASP A 309 -9.78 28.92 26.52
CA ASP A 309 -8.75 29.83 26.98
C ASP A 309 -7.74 29.26 27.99
N GLY A 310 -7.69 27.94 28.19
CA GLY A 310 -6.64 27.30 28.99
C GLY A 310 -5.41 27.04 28.15
N GLU A 311 -4.43 27.96 28.15
CA GLU A 311 -3.07 27.67 27.66
C GLU A 311 -2.59 26.35 28.27
N ILE A 312 -2.21 25.42 27.41
CA ILE A 312 -1.65 24.14 27.82
C ILE A 312 -0.23 24.44 28.30
N SER A 313 0.06 24.20 29.58
CA SER A 313 1.38 24.46 30.13
C SER A 313 2.44 23.58 29.45
N ASP A 314 3.67 24.07 29.30
CA ASP A 314 4.81 23.29 28.76
C ASP A 314 4.96 21.91 29.43
N ASP A 315 4.77 21.83 30.75
CA ASP A 315 4.81 20.56 31.49
C ASP A 315 3.76 19.54 31.01
N GLN A 316 2.60 20.01 30.53
CA GLN A 316 1.58 19.16 29.94
C GLN A 316 2.00 18.69 28.56
N TRP A 317 2.60 19.56 27.74
CA TRP A 317 3.16 19.17 26.44
C TRP A 317 4.26 18.11 26.58
N ASP A 318 5.20 18.31 27.50
CA ASP A 318 6.26 17.35 27.81
C ASP A 318 5.70 16.01 28.32
N ALA A 319 4.57 16.04 29.04
CA ALA A 319 3.90 14.83 29.51
C ALA A 319 3.31 13.99 28.35
N TYR A 320 3.14 14.55 27.14
CA TYR A 320 2.68 13.82 25.94
C TYR A 320 3.83 13.31 25.06
N ALA A 321 5.09 13.49 25.45
CA ALA A 321 6.22 12.94 24.72
C ALA A 321 6.27 11.40 24.84
N TRP A 322 5.98 10.66 23.76
CA TRP A 322 6.10 9.21 23.80
C TRP A 322 7.53 8.77 24.21
N PRO A 323 7.68 7.80 25.12
CA PRO A 323 6.68 6.84 25.62
C PRO A 323 6.09 7.15 27.02
N THR A 324 5.99 8.41 27.45
CA THR A 324 5.41 8.76 28.77
C THR A 324 3.92 8.40 28.85
N LEU A 325 3.40 8.03 30.02
CA LEU A 325 1.95 7.78 30.18
C LEU A 325 1.17 9.10 30.14
N PRO A 326 0.00 9.15 29.47
CA PRO A 326 -0.75 10.39 29.30
C PRO A 326 -1.36 10.81 30.64
N LEU A 327 -1.50 12.12 30.85
CA LEU A 327 -2.29 12.63 31.96
C LEU A 327 -3.79 12.37 31.67
N PRO A 328 -4.55 11.82 32.64
CA PRO A 328 -5.97 11.59 32.44
C PRO A 328 -6.73 12.91 32.24
N ASN A 329 -7.75 12.89 31.37
CA ASN A 329 -8.65 14.01 31.05
C ASN A 329 -8.05 15.18 30.25
N SER A 330 -7.03 14.95 29.43
CA SER A 330 -6.50 15.98 28.54
C SER A 330 -7.10 15.95 27.14
N HIS A 331 -6.96 17.06 26.42
CA HIS A 331 -7.36 17.16 25.01
C HIS A 331 -6.51 16.27 24.10
N PHE A 332 -5.25 16.02 24.47
CA PHE A 332 -4.30 15.20 23.70
C PHE A 332 -4.43 13.70 23.91
N GLU A 333 -5.23 13.23 24.87
CA GLU A 333 -5.42 11.80 25.12
C GLU A 333 -5.77 11.00 23.84
N PRO A 334 -6.65 11.46 22.92
CA PRO A 334 -6.95 10.72 21.69
C PRO A 334 -5.77 10.71 20.69
N ARG A 335 -5.06 11.83 20.52
CA ARG A 335 -3.85 11.92 19.67
C ARG A 335 -2.74 11.01 20.20
N TYR A 336 -2.55 11.01 21.53
CA TYR A 336 -1.60 10.14 22.19
C TYR A 336 -1.98 8.65 22.07
N ALA A 337 -3.25 8.31 22.30
CA ALA A 337 -3.74 6.94 22.13
C ALA A 337 -3.61 6.48 20.66
N ALA A 338 -3.83 7.38 19.69
CA ALA A 338 -3.56 7.11 18.28
C ALA A 338 -2.09 6.74 18.06
N GLY A 339 -1.15 7.44 18.70
CA GLY A 339 0.29 7.09 18.66
C GLY A 339 0.59 5.63 19.04
N TRP A 340 -0.08 5.07 20.05
CA TRP A 340 0.09 3.65 20.41
C TRP A 340 -0.47 2.68 19.37
N PHE A 341 -1.59 3.01 18.73
CA PHE A 341 -2.12 2.21 17.64
C PHE A 341 -1.24 2.31 16.39
N MET A 342 -0.63 3.47 16.12
CA MET A 342 0.38 3.62 15.06
C MET A 342 1.65 2.79 15.35
N PHE A 343 2.08 2.73 16.60
CA PHE A 343 3.15 1.83 17.03
C PHE A 343 2.77 0.36 16.82
N ALA A 344 1.55 -0.05 17.18
CA ALA A 344 1.06 -1.41 16.95
C ALA A 344 1.01 -1.76 15.45
N ALA A 345 0.57 -0.84 14.60
CA ALA A 345 0.61 -0.98 13.14
C ALA A 345 2.04 -1.20 12.63
N SER A 346 2.98 -0.35 13.06
CA SER A 346 4.39 -0.43 12.69
C SER A 346 5.05 -1.72 13.17
N LEU A 347 4.80 -2.11 14.43
CA LEU A 347 5.30 -3.34 15.02
C LEU A 347 4.80 -4.58 14.28
N THR A 348 3.53 -4.57 13.85
CA THR A 348 2.94 -5.65 13.05
C THR A 348 3.74 -5.89 11.77
N LEU A 349 4.07 -4.83 11.02
CA LEU A 349 4.88 -4.95 9.80
C LEU A 349 6.32 -5.38 10.10
N VAL A 350 6.96 -4.79 11.11
CA VAL A 350 8.34 -5.14 11.48
C VAL A 350 8.45 -6.63 11.84
N LEU A 351 7.53 -7.15 12.65
CA LEU A 351 7.50 -8.56 13.02
C LEU A 351 7.25 -9.46 11.81
N PHE A 352 6.30 -9.09 10.95
CA PHE A 352 6.01 -9.83 9.73
C PHE A 352 7.23 -9.89 8.79
N TYR A 353 7.83 -8.75 8.46
CA TYR A 353 8.97 -8.69 7.55
C TYR A 353 10.20 -9.38 8.14
N SER A 354 10.43 -9.25 9.45
CA SER A 354 11.51 -9.97 10.14
C SER A 354 11.32 -11.48 10.04
N TYR A 355 10.11 -11.96 10.32
CA TYR A 355 9.76 -13.37 10.16
C TYR A 355 9.95 -13.84 8.71
N TRP A 356 9.44 -13.07 7.74
CA TRP A 356 9.49 -13.41 6.32
C TRP A 356 10.92 -13.50 5.79
N ILE A 357 11.78 -12.53 6.14
CA ILE A 357 13.20 -12.52 5.77
C ILE A 357 13.93 -13.72 6.37
N CYS A 358 13.74 -13.99 7.66
CA CYS A 358 14.35 -15.14 8.34
C CYS A 358 13.91 -16.47 7.70
N PHE A 359 12.60 -16.61 7.44
CA PHE A 359 12.04 -17.82 6.83
C PHE A 359 12.55 -18.05 5.40
N ALA A 360 12.62 -16.98 4.60
CA ALA A 360 13.15 -17.04 3.23
C ALA A 360 14.62 -17.49 3.21
N ARG A 361 15.44 -16.99 4.15
CA ARG A 361 16.85 -17.38 4.30
C ARG A 361 16.99 -18.86 4.66
N ILE A 362 16.24 -19.35 5.64
CA ILE A 362 16.28 -20.76 6.08
C ILE A 362 15.90 -21.70 4.92
N ARG A 363 14.84 -21.39 4.16
CA ARG A 363 14.46 -22.20 3.00
C ARG A 363 15.51 -22.20 1.90
N SER A 364 16.14 -21.05 1.62
CA SER A 364 17.19 -20.96 0.60
C SER A 364 18.41 -21.83 0.94
N ALA A 365 18.79 -21.90 2.23
CA ALA A 365 19.88 -22.77 2.69
C ALA A 365 19.54 -24.26 2.53
N GLY A 366 18.30 -24.64 2.82
CA GLY A 366 17.84 -26.03 2.69
C GLY A 366 17.79 -26.52 1.23
N SER A 367 17.41 -25.66 0.28
CA SER A 367 17.43 -26.00 -1.15
C SER A 367 18.85 -26.20 -1.67
N PHE A 368 19.77 -25.31 -1.28
CA PHE A 368 21.18 -25.40 -1.69
C PHE A 368 21.83 -26.72 -1.24
N SER A 369 21.52 -27.19 -0.02
CA SER A 369 22.02 -28.47 0.48
C SER A 369 21.54 -29.68 -0.33
N ARG A 370 20.27 -29.68 -0.78
CA ARG A 370 19.71 -30.78 -1.59
C ARG A 370 20.31 -30.82 -2.99
N ASP A 371 20.56 -29.66 -3.60
CA ASP A 371 21.18 -29.59 -4.93
C ASP A 371 22.64 -30.08 -4.91
N ILE A 372 23.35 -29.91 -3.79
CA ILE A 372 24.70 -30.47 -3.59
C ILE A 372 24.66 -31.99 -3.46
N GLU A 373 23.74 -32.56 -2.65
CA GLU A 373 23.62 -34.00 -2.48
C GLU A 373 23.25 -34.74 -3.78
N VAL A 374 22.36 -34.14 -4.59
CA VAL A 374 21.99 -34.72 -5.90
C VAL A 374 23.19 -34.75 -6.85
N ARG A 375 24.06 -33.74 -6.85
CA ARG A 375 25.27 -33.72 -7.71
C ARG A 375 26.34 -34.70 -7.23
N ILE A 376 26.51 -34.88 -5.92
CA ILE A 376 27.51 -35.81 -5.37
C ILE A 376 27.05 -37.27 -5.53
N GLY A 377 25.75 -37.54 -5.50
CA GLY A 377 25.19 -38.90 -5.65
C GLY A 377 25.24 -39.45 -7.07
N THR A 378 25.13 -38.61 -8.10
CA THR A 378 25.05 -39.07 -9.51
C THR A 378 26.39 -39.45 -10.15
N ASP A 379 27.52 -39.04 -9.58
CA ASP A 379 28.85 -39.39 -10.13
C ASP A 379 29.33 -40.81 -9.75
N SER A 380 28.61 -41.51 -8.87
CA SER A 380 29.02 -42.84 -8.36
C SER A 380 28.47 -44.04 -9.15
N THR A 381 27.65 -43.81 -10.18
CA THR A 381 27.05 -44.89 -11.00
C THR A 381 27.16 -44.63 -12.50
N MET A 382 28.31 -44.14 -12.98
CA MET A 382 28.65 -44.36 -14.38
C MET A 382 28.97 -45.85 -14.60
N PRO A 383 28.22 -46.57 -15.45
CA PRO A 383 28.59 -47.92 -15.85
C PRO A 383 29.96 -47.88 -16.53
N ALA A 384 30.81 -48.86 -16.21
CA ALA A 384 32.19 -49.00 -16.69
C ALA A 384 32.33 -49.33 -18.19
N ALA A 385 31.42 -48.86 -19.05
CA ALA A 385 31.41 -49.17 -20.47
C ALA A 385 31.64 -47.89 -21.29
N ASP A 386 32.69 -47.95 -22.11
CA ASP A 386 33.13 -46.99 -23.12
C ASP A 386 33.69 -45.65 -22.61
N LYS A 387 34.95 -45.71 -22.17
CA LYS A 387 35.88 -44.58 -22.29
C LYS A 387 35.91 -44.16 -23.77
N PRO A 388 35.43 -42.97 -24.16
CA PRO A 388 35.71 -42.46 -25.49
C PRO A 388 37.23 -42.22 -25.57
N SER A 389 37.85 -42.83 -26.57
CA SER A 389 39.25 -42.55 -26.92
C SER A 389 39.42 -41.04 -27.06
N LEU A 390 40.27 -40.45 -26.22
CA LEU A 390 40.76 -39.08 -26.35
C LEU A 390 41.33 -38.89 -27.77
N ARG A 391 40.50 -38.39 -28.68
CA ARG A 391 40.98 -37.73 -29.89
C ARG A 391 41.57 -36.41 -29.43
N SER A 392 42.88 -36.28 -29.61
CA SER A 392 43.63 -35.04 -29.53
C SER A 392 42.90 -33.93 -30.29
N ILE A 393 42.26 -33.03 -29.57
CA ILE A 393 41.85 -31.74 -30.11
C ILE A 393 43.15 -30.95 -30.25
N GLY A 394 43.64 -30.85 -31.48
CA GLY A 394 44.74 -29.96 -31.82
C GLY A 394 44.32 -28.53 -31.53
N PHE A 395 44.90 -27.94 -30.49
CA PHE A 395 44.88 -26.50 -30.32
C PHE A 395 45.82 -25.90 -31.37
N GLY A 396 45.22 -25.29 -32.39
CA GLY A 396 45.91 -24.36 -33.27
C GLY A 396 46.43 -23.19 -32.44
N GLY A 397 47.71 -22.88 -32.64
CA GLY A 397 48.42 -21.84 -31.92
C GLY A 397 47.80 -20.45 -32.11
N ALA A 398 47.81 -19.70 -31.02
CA ALA A 398 47.84 -18.25 -31.06
C ALA A 398 48.87 -17.83 -30.00
N ASP A 399 49.88 -17.13 -30.49
CA ASP A 399 51.02 -16.62 -29.73
C ASP A 399 50.57 -15.76 -28.56
N PHE A 400 51.09 -16.05 -27.37
CA PHE A 400 51.04 -15.15 -26.23
C PHE A 400 52.47 -14.92 -25.75
N GLU A 401 52.97 -13.71 -26.02
CA GLU A 401 54.27 -13.23 -25.58
C GLU A 401 54.36 -13.23 -24.05
N ALA A 402 55.50 -13.71 -23.58
CA ALA A 402 55.89 -13.75 -22.20
C ALA A 402 56.23 -12.34 -21.69
N ILE A 403 55.61 -11.91 -20.60
CA ILE A 403 56.20 -10.93 -19.70
C ILE A 403 56.68 -11.68 -18.46
N SER A 404 58.00 -11.80 -18.37
CA SER A 404 58.74 -12.29 -17.24
C SER A 404 58.71 -11.29 -16.08
N THR A 405 58.32 -11.74 -14.89
CA THR A 405 58.85 -11.16 -13.64
C THR A 405 59.21 -12.28 -12.68
N SER A 406 60.53 -12.38 -12.48
CA SER A 406 61.24 -13.22 -11.54
C SER A 406 61.15 -12.66 -10.12
N THR A 407 60.93 -13.53 -9.14
CA THR A 407 61.56 -13.50 -7.79
C THR A 407 61.20 -14.85 -7.15
N ALA A 408 62.11 -15.84 -7.12
CA ALA A 408 63.11 -16.06 -6.08
C ALA A 408 62.46 -16.09 -4.68
N ALA A 409 62.11 -17.26 -4.13
CA ALA A 409 62.97 -18.30 -3.51
C ALA A 409 63.16 -18.07 -1.99
N SER A 410 62.65 -19.02 -1.19
CA SER A 410 63.29 -19.67 -0.02
C SER A 410 62.17 -20.34 0.81
N SER A 411 61.97 -21.66 0.75
CA SER A 411 62.62 -22.69 1.59
C SER A 411 62.49 -22.45 3.10
N ASP A 412 61.64 -23.23 3.75
CA ASP A 412 61.92 -24.09 4.91
C ASP A 412 60.59 -24.46 5.59
N SER A 413 60.17 -25.73 5.57
CA SER A 413 60.58 -26.80 6.48
C SER A 413 60.32 -26.45 7.95
N THR A 414 59.29 -27.06 8.54
CA THR A 414 59.36 -27.88 9.76
C THR A 414 57.97 -28.19 10.32
N ASP A 415 57.81 -29.45 10.71
CA ASP A 415 56.75 -29.99 11.54
C ASP A 415 56.53 -29.16 12.82
N ASN A 416 55.29 -29.08 13.29
CA ASN A 416 55.06 -29.29 14.71
C ASN A 416 53.62 -29.67 15.08
N ASN A 417 53.55 -30.69 15.92
CA ASN A 417 52.42 -31.09 16.75
C ASN A 417 51.89 -29.93 17.59
N GLY A 418 50.60 -29.97 17.95
CA GLY A 418 50.13 -29.22 19.10
C GLY A 418 48.62 -29.18 19.27
N LEU A 419 48.12 -29.97 20.23
CA LEU A 419 46.87 -29.76 20.94
C LEU A 419 46.65 -28.27 21.32
N VAL A 420 45.38 -27.85 21.44
CA VAL A 420 44.73 -27.37 22.68
C VAL A 420 43.35 -26.74 22.37
N HIS A 421 42.36 -27.16 23.17
CA HIS A 421 41.10 -26.53 23.60
C HIS A 421 40.57 -25.28 22.88
N ILE A 422 39.27 -25.27 22.55
CA ILE A 422 38.14 -24.85 23.42
C ILE A 422 36.92 -25.70 23.07
#